data_AF-E8WKF9-F1
#
_entry.id   AF-E8WKF9-F1
#
_cell.length_a   1.000
_cell.length_b   1.000
_cell.length_c   1.000
_cell.angle_alpha   90.00
_cell.angle_beta   90.00
_cell.angle_gamma   90.00
#
_symmetry.space_group_name_H-M   'P 1'
#
loop_
_entity.id
_entity.type
_entity.pdbx_description
1 polymer ?
#
loop_
_entity_poly.entity_id
_entity_poly.type
_entity_poly.pdbx_seq_one_letter_code
_entity_poly.pdbx_strand_id
1 'polypeptide(L)'
;MAAKSEDIIIVAGSGRSGTTWLGNVIAGDDRRIIFEPFECRRVPEFADLGMRPYFPPSEALPQWQSRVAALFSGKIGNEWTDQDRNRLDPSRDPGGLVIKEIRANGMLAWLSDHFPCTVVYLVRHPYAVIASRVKQNWDTHIDAYLSQKRLVEDFLSPFMATITSAQTEVQRHAVMWCLENLVPMRQRAQYPWIFCRYEDLVAHPEEEAARLLGQLGLELTPSRRQALGELSRTCSSKETDRSTQALTDGRHALPEEDRKQAAAILDAFDIDIYQGEL
;
A
#
# COMPACT_ATOMS: atom_id res chain seq x y z
N MET A 1 -22.05 13.62 12.84
CA MET A 1 -20.99 13.36 13.82
C MET A 1 -19.68 13.26 13.06
N ALA A 2 -18.60 13.86 13.55
CA ALA A 2 -17.28 13.65 12.96
C ALA A 2 -16.89 12.17 13.16
N ALA A 3 -16.40 11.52 12.11
CA ALA A 3 -15.88 10.15 12.21
C ALA A 3 -14.74 10.09 13.24
N LYS A 4 -14.71 9.06 14.08
CA LYS A 4 -13.59 8.79 14.97
C LYS A 4 -12.45 8.18 14.17
N SER A 5 -11.20 8.28 14.66
CA SER A 5 -10.03 7.69 13.99
C SER A 5 -10.15 6.18 13.76
N GLU A 6 -10.86 5.49 14.65
CA GLU A 6 -11.13 4.04 14.56
C GLU A 6 -12.13 3.70 13.43
N ASP A 7 -12.84 4.70 12.90
CA ASP A 7 -13.83 4.49 11.83
C ASP A 7 -13.16 4.48 10.45
N ILE A 8 -11.93 4.98 10.29
CA ILE A 8 -11.25 5.08 8.98
C ILE A 8 -9.86 4.47 9.07
N ILE A 9 -9.69 3.31 8.45
CA ILE A 9 -8.41 2.61 8.39
C ILE A 9 -7.89 2.66 6.96
N ILE A 10 -6.69 3.18 6.75
CA ILE A 10 -6.03 3.21 5.44
C ILE A 10 -5.03 2.05 5.38
N VAL A 11 -5.24 1.13 4.45
CA VAL A 11 -4.30 0.03 4.19
C VAL A 11 -3.47 0.39 2.96
N ALA A 12 -2.26 0.87 3.20
CA ALA A 12 -1.35 1.38 2.18
C ALA A 12 -0.13 0.48 1.98
N GLY A 13 0.58 0.65 0.86
CA GLY A 13 1.79 -0.10 0.54
C GLY A 13 2.07 -0.14 -0.95
N SER A 14 3.11 -0.85 -1.35
CA SER A 14 3.38 -1.07 -2.78
C SER A 14 2.33 -1.98 -3.42
N GLY A 15 2.03 -1.75 -4.70
CA GLY A 15 1.28 -2.73 -5.50
C GLY A 15 2.01 -4.07 -5.50
N ARG A 16 1.27 -5.19 -5.37
CA ARG A 16 1.81 -6.56 -5.21
C ARG A 16 2.37 -6.91 -3.82
N SER A 17 2.19 -6.05 -2.81
CA SER A 17 2.62 -6.33 -1.43
C SER A 17 1.59 -7.07 -0.57
N GLY A 18 0.41 -7.39 -1.09
CA GLY A 18 -0.65 -8.07 -0.31
C GLY A 18 -1.66 -7.13 0.36
N THR A 19 -1.68 -5.84 -0.01
CA THR A 19 -2.57 -4.83 0.59
C THR A 19 -4.06 -5.16 0.43
N THR A 20 -4.46 -5.81 -0.67
CA THR A 20 -5.84 -6.29 -0.86
C THR A 20 -6.20 -7.37 0.15
N TRP A 21 -5.32 -8.35 0.36
CA TRP A 21 -5.56 -9.43 1.33
C TRP A 21 -5.65 -8.85 2.75
N LEU A 22 -4.71 -7.99 3.13
CA LEU A 22 -4.72 -7.36 4.45
C LEU A 22 -5.95 -6.46 4.65
N GLY A 23 -6.37 -5.73 3.62
CA GLY A 23 -7.60 -4.95 3.63
C GLY A 23 -8.84 -5.81 3.88
N ASN A 24 -8.92 -6.97 3.24
CA ASN A 24 -10.01 -7.93 3.46
C ASN A 24 -10.04 -8.49 4.89
N VAL A 25 -8.87 -8.79 5.46
CA VAL A 25 -8.71 -9.26 6.84
C VAL A 25 -9.13 -8.19 7.84
N ILE A 26 -8.71 -6.94 7.64
CA ILE A 26 -9.10 -5.83 8.52
C ILE A 26 -10.61 -5.56 8.41
N ALA A 27 -11.14 -5.60 7.19
CA ALA A 27 -12.53 -5.27 6.92
C ALA A 27 -13.52 -6.29 7.46
N GLY A 28 -13.19 -7.58 7.44
CA GLY A 28 -14.16 -8.64 7.75
C GLY A 28 -15.42 -8.51 6.89
N ASP A 29 -16.58 -8.64 7.54
CA ASP A 29 -17.92 -8.38 7.01
C ASP A 29 -18.61 -7.15 7.63
N ASP A 30 -17.91 -6.44 8.52
CA ASP A 30 -18.47 -5.34 9.32
C ASP A 30 -17.95 -3.96 8.90
N ARG A 31 -16.96 -3.87 8.00
CA ARG A 31 -16.41 -2.59 7.51
C ARG A 31 -16.42 -2.52 5.98
N ARG A 32 -16.77 -1.35 5.45
CA ARG A 32 -16.83 -1.13 4.00
C ARG A 32 -15.43 -0.89 3.46
N ILE A 33 -15.01 -1.71 2.51
CA ILE A 33 -13.80 -1.45 1.74
C ILE A 33 -14.10 -0.40 0.68
N ILE A 34 -13.27 0.64 0.60
CA ILE A 34 -13.19 1.53 -0.54
C ILE A 34 -11.90 1.22 -1.28
N PHE A 35 -12.02 0.56 -2.43
CA PHE A 35 -10.88 0.04 -3.17
C PHE A 35 -10.23 1.09 -4.08
N GLU A 36 -8.98 1.44 -3.78
CA GLU A 36 -8.10 2.32 -4.57
C GLU A 36 -8.81 3.61 -5.08
N PRO A 37 -9.39 4.43 -4.19
CA PRO A 37 -10.14 5.62 -4.56
C PRO A 37 -9.31 6.68 -5.29
N PHE A 38 -7.98 6.66 -5.16
CA PHE A 38 -7.08 7.62 -5.80
C PHE A 38 -6.53 7.12 -7.15
N GLU A 39 -7.09 6.04 -7.72
CA GLU A 39 -6.85 5.69 -9.12
C GLU A 39 -7.58 6.68 -10.04
N CYS A 40 -6.86 7.74 -10.42
CA CYS A 40 -7.38 8.87 -11.19
C CYS A 40 -8.05 8.49 -12.52
N ARG A 41 -7.74 7.33 -13.10
CA ARG A 41 -8.38 6.86 -14.35
C ARG A 41 -9.72 6.17 -14.12
N ARG A 42 -10.03 5.79 -12.89
CA ARG A 42 -11.21 4.99 -12.52
C ARG A 42 -12.16 5.73 -11.58
N VAL A 43 -11.69 6.79 -10.92
CA VAL A 43 -12.48 7.55 -9.94
C VAL A 43 -12.56 9.02 -10.35
N PRO A 44 -13.71 9.46 -10.94
CA PRO A 44 -13.86 10.80 -11.50
C PRO A 44 -13.55 11.94 -10.53
N GLU A 45 -13.87 11.76 -9.24
CA GLU A 45 -13.62 12.73 -8.17
C GLU A 45 -12.13 13.00 -7.96
N PHE A 46 -11.24 12.13 -8.43
CA PHE A 46 -9.79 12.23 -8.30
C PHE A 46 -9.07 12.23 -9.66
N ALA A 47 -9.78 12.54 -10.76
CA ALA A 47 -9.21 12.48 -12.12
C ALA A 47 -8.00 13.42 -12.33
N ASP A 48 -7.96 14.54 -11.62
CA ASP A 48 -6.91 15.58 -11.64
C ASP A 48 -5.85 15.40 -10.53
N LEU A 49 -5.89 14.31 -9.76
CA LEU A 49 -4.93 14.06 -8.65
C LEU A 49 -3.53 13.71 -9.15
N GLY A 50 -3.43 13.17 -10.37
CA GLY A 50 -2.25 12.45 -10.82
C GLY A 50 -2.18 11.04 -10.21
N MET A 51 -1.24 10.23 -10.71
CA MET A 51 -1.25 8.79 -10.44
C MET A 51 -0.59 8.38 -9.12
N ARG A 52 0.34 9.19 -8.60
CA ARG A 52 1.16 8.89 -7.40
C ARG A 52 1.45 10.19 -6.63
N PRO A 53 0.41 10.88 -6.13
CA PRO A 53 0.57 12.21 -5.56
C PRO A 53 1.46 12.20 -4.32
N TYR A 54 2.27 13.25 -4.19
CA TYR A 54 2.98 13.62 -2.98
C TYR A 54 2.41 14.94 -2.47
N PHE A 55 1.91 14.93 -1.24
CA PHE A 55 1.46 16.13 -0.53
C PHE A 55 2.32 16.31 0.72
N PRO A 56 3.03 17.45 0.86
CA PRO A 56 3.72 17.80 2.10
C PRO A 56 2.74 17.81 3.28
N PRO A 57 3.12 17.29 4.46
CA PRO A 57 2.13 16.94 5.50
C PRO A 57 1.28 18.09 6.01
N SER A 58 1.87 19.28 6.19
CA SER A 58 1.20 20.47 6.70
C SER A 58 0.63 21.39 5.61
N GLU A 59 0.69 20.99 4.34
CA GLU A 59 0.23 21.85 3.24
C GLU A 59 -1.30 21.94 3.21
N ALA A 60 -1.82 23.17 3.30
CA ALA A 60 -3.24 23.43 3.18
C ALA A 60 -3.67 23.29 1.72
N LEU A 61 -4.44 22.24 1.43
CA LEU A 61 -4.96 21.95 0.10
C LEU A 61 -6.50 21.87 0.14
N PRO A 62 -7.24 23.01 0.24
CA PRO A 62 -8.69 23.02 0.50
C PRO A 62 -9.53 22.19 -0.46
N GLN A 63 -9.15 22.17 -1.74
CA GLN A 63 -9.82 21.35 -2.74
C GLN A 63 -9.69 19.84 -2.44
N TRP A 64 -8.50 19.39 -2.04
CA TRP A 64 -8.21 17.99 -1.73
C TRP A 64 -8.78 17.62 -0.36
N GLN A 65 -8.70 18.52 0.62
CA GLN A 65 -9.33 18.35 1.93
C GLN A 65 -10.84 18.09 1.77
N SER A 66 -11.52 18.86 0.92
CA SER A 66 -12.96 18.71 0.67
C SER A 66 -13.30 17.38 0.01
N ARG A 67 -12.52 16.95 -1.01
CA ARG A 67 -12.76 15.68 -1.72
C ARG A 67 -12.45 14.46 -0.85
N VAL A 68 -11.38 14.49 -0.07
CA VAL A 68 -11.04 13.43 0.89
C VAL A 68 -12.05 13.38 2.04
N ALA A 69 -12.56 14.53 2.52
CA ALA A 69 -13.67 14.52 3.49
C ALA A 69 -14.93 13.84 2.91
N ALA A 70 -15.25 14.06 1.64
CA ALA A 70 -16.35 13.37 0.97
C ALA A 70 -16.11 11.85 0.87
N LEU A 71 -14.88 11.45 0.50
CA LEU A 71 -14.44 10.04 0.49
C LEU A 71 -14.62 9.38 1.87
N PHE A 72 -14.10 10.03 2.92
CA PHE A 72 -14.11 9.52 4.30
C PHE A 72 -15.49 9.55 4.95
N SER A 73 -16.43 10.31 4.39
CA SER A 73 -17.85 10.21 4.75
C SER A 73 -18.58 9.06 4.06
N GLY A 74 -17.90 8.28 3.21
CA GLY A 74 -18.47 7.16 2.46
C GLY A 74 -19.34 7.56 1.27
N LYS A 75 -19.34 8.84 0.88
CA LYS A 75 -20.21 9.35 -0.21
C LYS A 75 -19.68 9.08 -1.62
N ILE A 76 -18.38 8.80 -1.76
CA ILE A 76 -17.76 8.47 -3.04
C ILE A 76 -17.90 6.96 -3.27
N GLY A 77 -18.40 6.59 -4.44
CA GLY A 77 -18.69 5.20 -4.80
C GLY A 77 -18.91 5.02 -6.30
N ASN A 78 -18.25 4.04 -6.88
CA ASN A 78 -18.48 3.54 -8.24
C ASN A 78 -18.11 2.04 -8.33
N GLU A 79 -18.23 1.43 -9.51
CA GLU A 79 -17.91 0.01 -9.73
C GLU A 79 -16.49 -0.37 -9.25
N TRP A 80 -15.52 0.54 -9.40
CA TRP A 80 -14.15 0.31 -8.97
C TRP A 80 -13.99 0.33 -7.46
N THR A 81 -14.54 1.35 -6.80
CA THR A 81 -14.39 1.53 -5.35
C THR A 81 -15.26 0.58 -4.54
N ASP A 82 -16.42 0.16 -5.08
CA ASP A 82 -17.42 -0.67 -4.41
C ASP A 82 -17.36 -2.15 -4.82
N GLN A 83 -16.29 -2.57 -5.47
CA GLN A 83 -16.14 -3.96 -5.95
C GLN A 83 -16.14 -5.03 -4.85
N ASP A 84 -15.91 -4.64 -3.59
CA ASP A 84 -15.92 -5.52 -2.42
C ASP A 84 -17.17 -5.31 -1.54
N ARG A 85 -18.18 -4.56 -2.02
CA ARG A 85 -19.38 -4.23 -1.23
C ARG A 85 -20.20 -5.45 -0.84
N ASN A 86 -20.13 -6.53 -1.62
CA ASN A 86 -20.79 -7.81 -1.34
C ASN A 86 -20.20 -8.58 -0.14
N ARG A 87 -19.05 -8.14 0.41
CA ARG A 87 -18.46 -8.73 1.62
C ARG A 87 -19.16 -8.27 2.90
N LEU A 88 -19.86 -7.13 2.85
CA LEU A 88 -20.58 -6.58 4.00
C LEU A 88 -21.78 -7.46 4.37
N ASP A 89 -22.00 -7.64 5.67
CA ASP A 89 -23.27 -8.15 6.20
C ASP A 89 -24.39 -7.14 5.89
N PRO A 90 -25.36 -7.46 5.01
CA PRO A 90 -26.41 -6.53 4.64
C PRO A 90 -27.41 -6.27 5.78
N SER A 91 -27.34 -7.04 6.88
CA SER A 91 -28.22 -6.86 8.04
C SER A 91 -27.75 -5.81 9.04
N ARG A 92 -26.58 -5.18 8.80
CA ARG A 92 -25.96 -4.23 9.72
C ARG A 92 -25.39 -3.02 8.99
N ASP A 93 -25.39 -1.88 9.66
CA ASP A 93 -24.63 -0.72 9.19
C ASP A 93 -23.12 -0.99 9.36
N PRO A 94 -22.28 -0.60 8.38
CA PRO A 94 -20.84 -0.76 8.52
C PRO A 94 -20.28 0.01 9.72
N GLY A 95 -19.45 -0.65 10.52
CA GLY A 95 -18.76 -0.08 11.67
C GLY A 95 -17.57 0.82 11.31
N GLY A 96 -17.30 1.02 10.02
CA GLY A 96 -16.22 1.88 9.53
C GLY A 96 -15.84 1.62 8.08
N LEU A 97 -14.81 2.33 7.63
CA LEU A 97 -14.22 2.28 6.30
C LEU A 97 -12.81 1.67 6.35
N VAL A 98 -12.51 0.84 5.37
CA VAL A 98 -11.15 0.40 5.04
C VAL A 98 -10.79 0.96 3.67
N ILE A 99 -9.94 1.98 3.64
CA ILE A 99 -9.45 2.60 2.41
C ILE A 99 -8.22 1.83 1.96
N LYS A 100 -8.36 0.97 0.96
CA LYS A 100 -7.23 0.20 0.43
C LYS A 100 -6.53 1.02 -0.63
N GLU A 101 -5.24 1.27 -0.47
CA GLU A 101 -4.47 2.06 -1.41
C GLU A 101 -3.08 1.51 -1.73
N ILE A 102 -2.62 1.85 -2.93
CA ILE A 102 -1.23 1.66 -3.34
C ILE A 102 -0.62 2.92 -3.94
N ARG A 103 -1.44 3.92 -4.31
CA ARG A 103 -1.00 5.16 -4.96
C ARG A 103 -0.79 6.32 -4.00
N ALA A 104 -1.36 6.22 -2.81
CA ALA A 104 -1.38 7.28 -1.80
C ALA A 104 -0.11 7.39 -0.93
N ASN A 105 0.91 6.57 -1.17
CA ASN A 105 2.08 6.47 -0.28
C ASN A 105 2.77 7.83 -0.02
N GLY A 106 2.83 8.70 -1.03
CA GLY A 106 3.41 10.04 -0.91
C GLY A 106 2.56 11.06 -0.15
N MET A 107 1.30 10.76 0.17
CA MET A 107 0.40 11.67 0.89
C MET A 107 -0.13 11.10 2.21
N LEU A 108 0.41 9.96 2.69
CA LEU A 108 -0.06 9.35 3.94
C LEU A 108 0.09 10.27 5.15
N ALA A 109 1.21 10.99 5.25
CA ALA A 109 1.44 11.95 6.33
C ALA A 109 0.47 13.12 6.26
N TRP A 110 0.22 13.65 5.05
CA TRP A 110 -0.80 14.67 4.84
C TRP A 110 -2.20 14.20 5.23
N LEU A 111 -2.55 12.94 4.91
CA LEU A 111 -3.82 12.34 5.34
C LEU A 111 -3.91 12.24 6.87
N SER A 112 -2.84 11.80 7.53
CA SER A 112 -2.77 11.70 9.00
C SER A 112 -2.86 13.07 9.71
N ASP A 113 -2.29 14.13 9.15
CA ASP A 113 -2.34 15.47 9.74
C ASP A 113 -3.70 16.16 9.57
N HIS A 114 -4.47 15.77 8.55
CA HIS A 114 -5.72 16.45 8.18
C HIS A 114 -6.99 15.68 8.53
N PHE A 115 -6.89 14.38 8.79
CA PHE A 115 -8.04 13.52 9.02
C PHE A 115 -7.80 12.55 10.18
N PRO A 116 -8.83 12.26 10.98
CA PRO A 116 -8.77 11.21 11.97
C PRO A 116 -8.82 9.85 11.26
N CYS A 117 -7.65 9.32 10.89
CA CYS A 117 -7.51 8.01 10.26
C CYS A 117 -6.30 7.26 10.82
N THR A 118 -6.39 5.94 10.86
CA THR A 118 -5.28 5.07 11.23
C THR A 118 -4.67 4.46 9.97
N VAL A 119 -3.36 4.58 9.78
CA VAL A 119 -2.66 3.99 8.63
C VAL A 119 -2.03 2.66 9.04
N VAL A 120 -2.30 1.63 8.24
CA VAL A 120 -1.60 0.36 8.22
C VAL A 120 -0.74 0.33 6.96
N TYR A 121 0.58 0.36 7.12
CA TYR A 121 1.51 0.34 6.00
C TYR A 121 2.14 -1.04 5.83
N LEU A 122 1.87 -1.66 4.68
CA LEU A 122 2.36 -2.99 4.34
C LEU A 122 3.52 -2.91 3.35
N VAL A 123 4.68 -3.40 3.77
CA VAL A 123 5.84 -3.60 2.91
C VAL A 123 5.98 -5.09 2.57
N ARG A 124 6.56 -5.38 1.40
CA ARG A 124 6.92 -6.74 0.97
C ARG A 124 8.31 -6.70 0.36
N HIS A 125 9.04 -7.82 0.47
CA HIS A 125 10.38 -7.97 -0.02
C HIS A 125 10.50 -7.49 -1.48
N PRO A 126 11.46 -6.61 -1.81
CA PRO A 126 11.53 -5.96 -3.10
C PRO A 126 11.62 -6.96 -4.26
N TYR A 127 12.41 -8.03 -4.13
CA TYR A 127 12.53 -9.04 -5.18
C TYR A 127 11.21 -9.75 -5.49
N ALA A 128 10.38 -10.03 -4.47
CA ALA A 128 9.06 -10.62 -4.68
C ALA A 128 8.12 -9.65 -5.43
N VAL A 129 8.17 -8.37 -5.08
CA VAL A 129 7.37 -7.32 -5.73
C VAL A 129 7.83 -7.12 -7.19
N ILE A 130 9.14 -6.98 -7.43
CA ILE A 130 9.73 -6.80 -8.75
C ILE A 130 9.39 -7.99 -9.65
N ALA A 131 9.63 -9.22 -9.19
CA ALA A 131 9.32 -10.43 -9.94
C ALA A 131 7.82 -10.51 -10.32
N SER A 132 6.92 -10.13 -9.40
CA SER A 132 5.48 -10.11 -9.65
C SER A 132 5.09 -9.07 -10.71
N ARG A 133 5.70 -7.88 -10.67
CA ARG A 133 5.41 -6.77 -11.61
C ARG A 133 5.95 -7.04 -13.01
N VAL A 134 7.20 -7.48 -13.12
CA VAL A 134 7.84 -7.85 -14.40
C VAL A 134 7.03 -8.93 -15.08
N LYS A 135 6.65 -9.99 -14.36
CA LYS A 135 5.82 -11.08 -14.90
C LYS A 135 4.46 -10.61 -15.42
N GLN A 136 3.90 -9.54 -14.86
CA GLN A 136 2.60 -8.97 -15.25
C GLN A 136 2.74 -7.80 -16.22
N ASN A 137 3.94 -7.49 -16.71
CA ASN A 137 4.22 -6.35 -17.59
C ASN A 137 3.65 -5.03 -17.06
N TRP A 138 3.82 -4.77 -15.75
CA TRP A 138 3.38 -3.51 -15.16
C TRP A 138 4.25 -2.35 -15.64
N ASP A 139 3.64 -1.21 -15.93
CA ASP A 139 4.42 0.02 -16.13
C ASP A 139 4.88 0.58 -14.77
N THR A 140 6.12 1.04 -14.75
CA THR A 140 6.79 1.65 -13.61
C THR A 140 6.30 3.07 -13.32
N HIS A 141 5.89 3.79 -14.36
CA HIS A 141 5.44 5.18 -14.26
C HIS A 141 6.36 6.10 -13.45
N ILE A 142 7.68 5.93 -13.56
CA ILE A 142 8.68 6.74 -12.82
C ILE A 142 8.49 8.24 -13.09
N ASP A 143 8.11 8.62 -14.31
CA ASP A 143 7.88 10.01 -14.70
C ASP A 143 6.76 10.69 -13.90
N ALA A 144 5.78 9.92 -13.39
CA ALA A 144 4.74 10.46 -12.52
C ALA A 144 5.32 10.94 -11.17
N TYR A 145 6.41 10.36 -10.70
CA TYR A 145 7.12 10.84 -9.51
C TYR A 145 8.02 12.03 -9.86
N LEU A 146 8.80 11.93 -10.96
CA LEU A 146 9.77 12.96 -11.33
C LEU A 146 9.15 14.27 -11.79
N SER A 147 7.92 14.25 -12.28
CA SER A 147 7.17 15.47 -12.64
C SER A 147 6.72 16.30 -11.43
N GLN A 148 6.77 15.75 -10.22
CA GLN A 148 6.36 16.43 -9.00
C GLN A 148 7.54 17.17 -8.36
N LYS A 149 7.66 18.48 -8.63
CA LYS A 149 8.76 19.32 -8.15
C LYS A 149 9.02 19.20 -6.64
N ARG A 150 7.95 19.27 -5.83
CA ARG A 150 8.04 19.17 -4.36
C ARG A 150 8.59 17.82 -3.91
N LEU A 151 8.17 16.72 -4.53
CA LEU A 151 8.70 15.38 -4.21
C LEU A 151 10.19 15.27 -4.54
N VAL A 152 10.60 15.83 -5.67
CA VAL A 152 12.01 15.83 -6.10
C VAL A 152 12.87 16.65 -5.14
N GLU A 153 12.43 17.85 -4.80
CA GLU A 153 13.10 18.75 -3.84
C GLU A 153 13.23 18.10 -2.45
N ASP A 154 12.12 17.55 -1.93
CA ASP A 154 12.06 17.06 -0.56
C ASP A 154 12.75 15.69 -0.39
N PHE A 155 12.72 14.81 -1.42
CA PHE A 155 13.16 13.41 -1.27
C PHE A 155 14.05 12.85 -2.39
N LEU A 156 13.82 13.20 -3.67
CA LEU A 156 14.44 12.44 -4.78
C LEU A 156 15.77 13.00 -5.28
N SER A 157 16.08 14.26 -4.97
CA SER A 157 17.29 14.94 -5.45
C SER A 157 18.59 14.12 -5.25
N PRO A 158 18.83 13.46 -4.09
CA PRO A 158 20.03 12.64 -3.90
C PRO A 158 20.12 11.40 -4.80
N PHE A 159 18.99 10.91 -5.31
CA PHE A 159 18.89 9.62 -6.02
C PHE A 159 18.72 9.78 -7.53
N MET A 160 18.75 11.02 -8.06
CA MET A 160 18.50 11.29 -9.49
C MET A 160 19.45 10.55 -10.43
N ALA A 161 20.73 10.42 -10.06
CA ALA A 161 21.70 9.65 -10.84
C ALA A 161 21.31 8.15 -10.90
N THR A 162 20.96 7.56 -9.76
CA THR A 162 20.48 6.17 -9.69
C THR A 162 19.21 5.97 -10.51
N ILE A 163 18.22 6.86 -10.35
CA ILE A 163 16.94 6.79 -11.07
C ILE A 163 17.16 6.83 -12.59
N THR A 164 17.98 7.77 -13.07
CA THR A 164 18.25 7.95 -14.51
C THR A 164 19.12 6.84 -15.11
N SER A 165 19.98 6.21 -14.30
CA SER A 165 20.80 5.07 -14.72
C SER A 165 20.04 3.76 -14.86
N ALA A 166 18.82 3.66 -14.33
CA ALA A 166 18.00 2.44 -14.39
C ALA A 166 17.43 2.22 -15.80
N GLN A 167 18.01 1.27 -16.54
CA GLN A 167 17.65 0.99 -17.94
C GLN A 167 16.87 -0.32 -18.10
N THR A 168 17.18 -1.34 -17.31
CA THR A 168 16.51 -2.65 -17.40
C THR A 168 15.15 -2.64 -16.69
N GLU A 169 14.23 -3.52 -17.09
CA GLU A 169 12.91 -3.62 -16.42
C GLU A 169 13.05 -3.88 -14.92
N VAL A 170 14.00 -4.75 -14.53
CA VAL A 170 14.31 -5.05 -13.13
C VAL A 170 14.78 -3.81 -12.39
N GLN A 171 15.73 -3.05 -12.94
CA GLN A 171 16.22 -1.82 -12.32
C GLN A 171 15.10 -0.78 -12.19
N ARG A 172 14.29 -0.59 -13.24
CA ARG A 172 13.18 0.38 -13.22
C ARG A 172 12.11 -0.01 -12.19
N HIS A 173 11.80 -1.31 -12.05
CA HIS A 173 10.90 -1.77 -10.99
C HIS A 173 11.50 -1.69 -9.59
N ALA A 174 12.82 -1.85 -9.45
CA ALA A 174 13.53 -1.60 -8.19
C ALA A 174 13.45 -0.11 -7.81
N VAL A 175 13.66 0.80 -8.77
CA VAL A 175 13.44 2.25 -8.57
C VAL A 175 12.00 2.51 -8.15
N MET A 176 11.01 1.95 -8.86
CA MET A 176 9.60 2.12 -8.51
C MET A 176 9.30 1.65 -7.07
N TRP A 177 9.84 0.50 -6.65
CA TRP A 177 9.70 0.02 -5.27
C TRP A 177 10.32 1.01 -4.28
N CYS A 178 11.50 1.56 -4.58
CA CYS A 178 12.12 2.58 -3.74
C CYS A 178 11.26 3.84 -3.65
N LEU A 179 10.77 4.37 -4.76
CA LEU A 179 9.93 5.57 -4.80
C LEU A 179 8.63 5.40 -4.01
N GLU A 180 8.01 4.23 -4.07
CA GLU A 180 6.80 3.93 -3.30
C GLU A 180 7.03 3.84 -1.80
N ASN A 181 8.23 3.44 -1.36
CA ASN A 181 8.54 3.19 0.06
C ASN A 181 9.37 4.31 0.71
N LEU A 182 10.06 5.14 -0.07
CA LEU A 182 10.97 6.16 0.45
C LEU A 182 10.26 7.16 1.37
N VAL A 183 9.17 7.78 0.90
CA VAL A 183 8.44 8.78 1.67
C VAL A 183 7.86 8.18 2.96
N PRO A 184 7.10 7.07 2.92
CA PRO A 184 6.62 6.44 4.14
C PRO A 184 7.73 6.05 5.12
N MET A 185 8.86 5.52 4.63
CA MET A 185 9.97 5.10 5.49
C MET A 185 10.68 6.27 6.16
N ARG A 186 10.82 7.41 5.48
CA ARG A 186 11.40 8.63 6.07
C ARG A 186 10.45 9.30 7.08
N GLN A 187 9.15 9.10 6.94
CA GLN A 187 8.14 9.70 7.80
C GLN A 187 7.68 8.79 8.96
N ARG A 188 7.97 7.48 8.91
CA ARG A 188 7.43 6.48 9.87
C ARG A 188 7.64 6.79 11.36
N ALA A 189 8.73 7.46 11.72
CA ALA A 189 9.02 7.78 13.11
C ALA A 189 8.19 8.98 13.64
N GLN A 190 7.57 9.74 12.74
CA GLN A 190 6.81 10.95 13.06
C GLN A 190 5.31 10.67 13.20
N TYR A 191 4.85 9.51 12.74
CA TYR A 191 3.44 9.14 12.71
C TYR A 191 3.21 7.78 13.36
N PRO A 192 2.12 7.59 14.11
CA PRO A 192 1.80 6.32 14.78
C PRO A 192 1.20 5.29 13.80
N TRP A 193 1.80 5.13 12.61
CA TRP A 193 1.35 4.14 11.64
C TRP A 193 1.72 2.73 12.10
N ILE A 194 0.85 1.77 11.79
CA ILE A 194 1.12 0.37 12.05
C ILE A 194 1.86 -0.20 10.84
N PHE A 195 3.14 -0.50 11.02
CA PHE A 195 3.97 -1.11 9.97
C PHE A 195 3.90 -2.63 10.04
N CYS A 196 3.72 -3.25 8.88
CA CYS A 196 3.69 -4.70 8.71
C CYS A 196 4.63 -5.12 7.58
N ARG A 197 5.37 -6.22 7.79
CA ARG A 197 6.03 -6.95 6.71
C ARG A 197 5.10 -8.06 6.24
N TYR A 198 4.97 -8.20 4.93
CA TYR A 198 4.18 -9.26 4.31
C TYR A 198 4.70 -10.64 4.73
N GLU A 199 6.01 -10.80 4.85
CA GLU A 199 6.66 -12.06 5.21
C GLU A 199 6.25 -12.54 6.60
N ASP A 200 6.16 -11.62 7.57
CA ASP A 200 5.73 -11.94 8.95
C ASP A 200 4.26 -12.37 8.96
N LEU A 201 3.42 -11.63 8.23
CA LEU A 201 1.99 -11.91 8.09
C LEU A 201 1.70 -13.27 7.45
N VAL A 202 2.53 -13.75 6.52
CA VAL A 202 2.33 -15.09 5.92
C VAL A 202 3.03 -16.20 6.69
N ALA A 203 4.07 -15.89 7.47
CA ALA A 203 4.72 -16.84 8.35
C ALA A 203 3.85 -17.17 9.57
N HIS A 204 3.21 -16.16 10.16
CA HIS A 204 2.44 -16.26 11.41
C HIS A 204 1.06 -15.56 11.27
N PRO A 205 0.18 -16.01 10.36
CA PRO A 205 -1.02 -15.25 9.96
C PRO A 205 -2.00 -14.99 11.10
N GLU A 206 -2.30 -15.97 11.95
CA GLU A 206 -3.24 -15.75 13.07
C GLU A 206 -2.65 -14.84 14.15
N GLU A 207 -1.38 -15.02 14.49
CA GLU A 207 -0.69 -14.22 15.51
C GLU A 207 -0.53 -12.76 15.07
N GLU A 208 0.00 -12.55 13.87
CA GLU A 208 0.21 -11.20 13.34
C GLU A 208 -1.12 -10.48 13.07
N ALA A 209 -2.16 -11.20 12.61
CA ALA A 209 -3.49 -10.61 12.45
C ALA A 209 -4.10 -10.23 13.81
N ALA A 210 -4.00 -11.08 14.83
CA ALA A 210 -4.49 -10.75 16.17
C ALA A 210 -3.75 -9.53 16.75
N ARG A 211 -2.42 -9.45 16.57
CA ARG A 211 -1.59 -8.31 17.00
C ARG A 211 -1.97 -7.02 16.28
N LEU A 212 -2.17 -7.07 14.97
CA LEU A 212 -2.58 -5.93 14.16
C LEU A 212 -3.99 -5.45 14.51
N LEU A 213 -4.96 -6.37 14.58
CA LEU A 213 -6.34 -6.05 14.91
C LEU A 213 -6.45 -5.47 16.33
N GLY A 214 -5.70 -5.99 17.30
CA GLY A 214 -5.63 -5.44 18.65
C GLY A 214 -5.15 -3.98 18.69
N GLN A 215 -4.17 -3.60 17.87
CA GLN A 215 -3.71 -2.20 17.72
C GLN A 215 -4.76 -1.30 17.06
N LEU A 216 -5.62 -1.88 16.21
CA LEU A 216 -6.73 -1.19 15.56
C LEU A 216 -8.00 -1.13 16.43
N GLY A 217 -8.00 -1.71 17.63
CA GLY A 217 -9.20 -1.85 18.46
C GLY A 217 -10.24 -2.82 17.88
N LEU A 218 -9.81 -3.76 17.06
CA LEU A 218 -10.65 -4.75 16.38
C LEU A 218 -10.44 -6.16 16.96
N GLU A 219 -11.48 -6.97 16.90
CA GLU A 219 -11.42 -8.38 17.28
C GLU A 219 -11.22 -9.28 16.05
N LEU A 220 -10.52 -10.40 16.24
CA LEU A 220 -10.41 -11.45 15.22
C LEU A 220 -11.72 -12.26 15.14
N THR A 221 -12.73 -11.68 14.51
CA THR A 221 -14.05 -12.30 14.28
C THR A 221 -13.96 -13.51 13.35
N PRO A 222 -15.00 -14.37 13.29
CA PRO A 222 -15.05 -15.47 12.33
C PRO A 222 -14.89 -15.02 10.86
N SER A 223 -15.50 -13.90 10.47
CA SER A 223 -15.38 -13.34 9.12
C SER A 223 -13.96 -12.89 8.79
N ARG A 224 -13.26 -12.25 9.73
CA ARG A 224 -11.84 -11.90 9.58
C ARG A 224 -10.93 -13.13 9.55
N ARG A 225 -11.21 -14.15 10.37
CA ARG A 225 -10.48 -15.43 10.32
C ARG A 225 -10.69 -16.16 9.00
N GLN A 226 -11.89 -16.13 8.46
CA GLN A 226 -12.16 -16.66 7.13
C GLN A 226 -11.34 -15.91 6.08
N ALA A 227 -11.32 -14.57 6.12
CA ALA A 227 -10.53 -13.75 5.20
C ALA A 227 -9.00 -14.03 5.29
N LEU A 228 -8.48 -14.44 6.45
CA LEU A 228 -7.08 -14.88 6.57
C LEU A 228 -6.77 -16.13 5.72
N GLY A 229 -7.71 -17.06 5.63
CA GLY A 229 -7.60 -18.26 4.81
C GLY A 229 -7.93 -18.05 3.33
N GLU A 230 -8.46 -16.88 2.95
CA GLU A 230 -8.83 -16.54 1.58
C GLU A 230 -7.67 -15.94 0.79
N LEU A 231 -7.53 -16.35 -0.47
CA LEU A 231 -6.65 -15.66 -1.41
C LEU A 231 -7.32 -14.36 -1.89
N SER A 232 -6.55 -13.28 -1.99
CA SER A 232 -7.05 -12.06 -2.61
C SER A 232 -7.26 -12.24 -4.12
N ARG A 233 -8.29 -11.61 -4.68
CA ARG A 233 -8.59 -11.61 -6.14
C ARG A 233 -7.44 -11.05 -6.99
N THR A 234 -6.58 -10.23 -6.39
CA THR A 234 -5.39 -9.68 -7.05
C THR A 234 -4.19 -10.64 -7.05
N CYS A 235 -4.28 -11.79 -6.40
CA CYS A 235 -3.26 -12.86 -6.44
C CYS A 235 -3.38 -13.64 -7.75
N SER A 236 -2.25 -13.99 -8.39
CA SER A 236 -2.32 -14.83 -9.59
C SER A 236 -2.57 -16.28 -9.21
N SER A 237 -3.39 -17.01 -9.96
CA SER A 237 -3.71 -18.44 -9.71
C SER A 237 -2.50 -19.39 -9.80
N LYS A 238 -1.29 -18.90 -10.11
CA LYS A 238 -0.02 -19.65 -10.11
C LYS A 238 0.86 -19.34 -8.89
N GLU A 239 0.50 -18.37 -8.05
CA GLU A 239 1.16 -18.14 -6.74
C GLU A 239 0.69 -19.15 -5.68
N THR A 240 -0.31 -19.98 -6.00
CA THR A 240 -0.96 -20.99 -5.14
C THR A 240 -0.15 -22.25 -4.90
N ASP A 241 0.75 -22.61 -5.82
CA ASP A 241 1.64 -23.77 -5.69
C ASP A 241 2.88 -23.49 -4.83
N ARG A 242 3.01 -22.27 -4.31
CA ARG A 242 4.11 -21.90 -3.43
C ARG A 242 3.75 -22.31 -2.02
N SER A 243 4.51 -23.26 -1.47
CA SER A 243 4.52 -23.55 -0.05
C SER A 243 4.68 -22.26 0.76
N THR A 244 4.20 -22.21 2.01
CA THR A 244 4.41 -21.07 2.92
C THR A 244 5.86 -20.60 2.91
N GLN A 245 6.81 -21.54 2.79
CA GLN A 245 8.25 -21.28 2.63
C GLN A 245 8.62 -20.44 1.39
N ALA A 246 7.96 -20.63 0.25
CA ALA A 246 8.20 -19.87 -0.98
C ALA A 246 7.46 -18.51 -1.02
N LEU A 247 6.50 -18.30 -0.11
CA LEU A 247 5.87 -16.99 0.12
C LEU A 247 6.63 -16.16 1.15
N THR A 248 7.26 -16.82 2.14
CA THR A 248 8.13 -16.19 3.13
C THR A 248 9.52 -15.88 2.56
N ASP A 249 10.07 -16.71 1.66
CA ASP A 249 11.40 -16.50 1.08
C ASP A 249 11.36 -15.68 -0.21
N GLY A 250 10.97 -14.41 -0.09
CA GLY A 250 10.96 -13.44 -1.19
C GLY A 250 12.33 -13.22 -1.85
N ARG A 251 13.43 -13.61 -1.19
CA ARG A 251 14.82 -13.41 -1.63
C ARG A 251 15.20 -14.21 -2.87
N HIS A 252 14.47 -15.27 -3.17
CA HIS A 252 14.72 -16.13 -4.34
C HIS A 252 13.69 -15.94 -5.46
N ALA A 253 12.88 -14.87 -5.39
CA ALA A 253 11.86 -14.59 -6.39
C ALA A 253 12.43 -14.14 -7.75
N LEU A 254 13.70 -13.71 -7.79
CA LEU A 254 14.42 -13.27 -8.98
C LEU A 254 15.64 -14.18 -9.26
N PRO A 255 16.02 -14.38 -10.54
CA PRO A 255 17.32 -14.95 -10.91
C PRO A 255 18.49 -14.20 -10.25
N GLU A 256 19.63 -14.86 -10.06
CA GLU A 256 20.80 -14.26 -9.39
C GLU A 256 21.28 -12.95 -10.05
N GLU A 257 21.30 -12.90 -11.37
CA GLU A 257 21.73 -11.69 -12.10
C GLU A 257 20.77 -10.51 -11.89
N ASP A 258 19.47 -10.79 -11.88
CA ASP A 258 18.44 -9.78 -11.62
C ASP A 258 18.50 -9.29 -10.17
N ARG A 259 18.84 -10.17 -9.21
CA ARG A 259 19.05 -9.78 -7.81
C ARG A 259 20.21 -8.81 -7.67
N LYS A 260 21.35 -9.05 -8.34
CA LYS A 260 22.49 -8.12 -8.33
C LYS A 260 22.12 -6.75 -8.89
N GLN A 261 21.38 -6.72 -10.00
CA GLN A 261 20.90 -5.47 -10.59
C GLN A 261 19.93 -4.72 -9.68
N ALA A 262 18.99 -5.43 -9.05
CA ALA A 262 18.03 -4.84 -8.13
C ALA A 262 18.72 -4.35 -6.84
N ALA A 263 19.60 -5.13 -6.24
CA ALA A 263 20.37 -4.78 -5.04
C ALA A 263 21.12 -3.46 -5.22
N ALA A 264 21.82 -3.29 -6.34
CA ALA A 264 22.57 -2.05 -6.62
C ALA A 264 21.68 -0.80 -6.63
N ILE A 265 20.43 -0.91 -7.06
CA ILE A 265 19.45 0.19 -6.98
C ILE A 265 18.95 0.36 -5.54
N LEU A 266 18.56 -0.74 -4.87
CA LEU A 266 17.97 -0.72 -3.53
C LEU A 266 18.94 -0.16 -2.49
N ASP A 267 20.21 -0.57 -2.54
CA ASP A 267 21.27 -0.11 -1.64
C ASP A 267 21.50 1.40 -1.76
N ALA A 268 21.27 1.98 -2.94
CA ALA A 268 21.45 3.41 -3.18
C ALA A 268 20.36 4.28 -2.53
N PHE A 269 19.17 3.73 -2.23
CA PHE A 269 18.05 4.50 -1.67
C PHE A 269 18.01 4.56 -0.13
N ASP A 270 18.92 3.83 0.55
CA ASP A 270 19.03 3.81 2.02
C ASP A 270 17.68 3.53 2.71
N ILE A 271 16.98 2.49 2.25
CA ILE A 271 15.75 1.98 2.87
C ILE A 271 16.14 0.77 3.72
N ASP A 272 16.06 0.92 5.04
CA ASP A 272 16.61 -0.02 6.01
C ASP A 272 15.80 -1.30 6.26
N ILE A 273 14.56 -1.37 5.78
CA ILE A 273 13.60 -2.41 6.18
C ILE A 273 13.96 -3.85 5.77
N TYR A 274 14.82 -4.00 4.76
CA TYR A 274 15.39 -5.28 4.32
C TYR A 274 16.92 -5.24 4.23
N GLN A 275 17.59 -4.28 4.88
CA GLN A 275 19.06 -4.24 4.90
C GLN A 275 19.63 -5.54 5.50
N GLY A 276 20.55 -6.18 4.77
CA GLY A 276 21.10 -7.49 5.13
C GLY A 276 20.28 -8.70 4.65
N GLU A 277 19.12 -8.46 4.03
CA GLU A 277 18.30 -9.50 3.38
C GLU A 277 18.32 -9.42 1.84
N LEU A 278 18.98 -8.40 1.27
CA LEU A 278 19.13 -8.15 -0.18
C LEU A 278 20.23 -9.01 -0.83
#